data_AF-B8MGP1-F1
#
_entry.id   AF-B8MGP1-F1
#
_cell.length_a   1.000
_cell.length_b   1.000
_cell.length_c   1.000
_cell.angle_alpha   90.00
_cell.angle_beta   90.00
_cell.angle_gamma   90.00
#
_symmetry.space_group_name_H-M   'P 1'
#
loop_
_entity.id
_entity.type
_entity.pdbx_description
1 polymer ?
#
loop_
_entity_poly.entity_id
_entity_poly.type
_entity_poly.pdbx_seq_one_letter_code
_entity_poly.pdbx_strand_id
1 'polypeptide(L)'
;MGKLSLTDHDAVYIGSSHWVTILEEIRSIKDDLSDEQSIGPISRESTPFDAGFTRGAPPSRISLLASTTSFSREQILARMPPRKAVDRLVGQYFNTVDLSPVVLHRDTFLAEYANFWRDPSIVPIMWIGLLFSVMSMSAYLQQQDNEALGATSVESNDMLETYRALTIYCLVAGDYLRPSRYTIETLTLHFALEQNVSVDTYVGNWILMGVVIRIAFRTGLHRDPSHWPNIRPLQAELRRRTWMALYQMDFFTSIQLGLPRIIKDTQCDTRPPLSLMDSDIGLESVDYPPERPSTERTPLSHLIHRHAIIKVTAEIYEATETASPSSATRSILSAKIEKAVDSIPTWLRHKPLESSIAENPITLLSRINLDILIHKAVYLLHRWSFIKGSTGEESTKSNELCINAGLAILDHQRRINEELQPGGLMFAIRWRVAHVLNHEVLQATMILCFALSRFNESITTNPYAVYRRNDILDALKVSKGIWKEIADRSVEAQRAATTISSVLNNEPESSKFPGLVPSDGLFEQIPAISGQDYMSGFEFGNDMALDPSFLQIYDDVTFAGMLDEFVTEQS
;
A
#
# COMPACT_ATOMS: atom_id res chain seq x y z
N MET A 1 7.30 24.10 -1.07
CA MET A 1 8.69 23.68 -0.79
C MET A 1 8.67 22.96 0.54
N GLY A 2 9.39 21.84 0.69
CA GLY A 2 9.43 21.09 1.94
C GLY A 2 10.08 21.87 3.09
N LYS A 3 10.24 21.23 4.25
CA LYS A 3 10.82 21.84 5.44
C LYS A 3 12.24 21.32 5.67
N LEU A 4 13.19 22.24 5.84
CA LEU A 4 14.55 21.92 6.25
C LEU A 4 14.73 22.38 7.70
N SER A 5 15.02 21.43 8.60
CA SER A 5 15.39 21.71 9.99
C SER A 5 16.90 21.63 10.12
N LEU A 6 17.52 22.71 10.60
CA LEU A 6 18.96 22.82 10.80
C LEU A 6 19.24 22.94 12.30
N THR A 7 20.14 22.11 12.80
CA THR A 7 20.78 22.25 14.12
C THR A 7 22.28 22.37 13.92
N ASP A 8 23.02 22.68 14.99
CA ASP A 8 24.49 22.84 14.93
C ASP A 8 25.23 21.58 14.42
N HIS A 9 24.57 20.41 14.44
CA HIS A 9 25.16 19.13 14.04
C HIS A 9 24.38 18.37 12.96
N ASP A 10 23.09 18.67 12.78
CA ASP A 10 22.20 17.89 11.91
C ASP A 10 21.40 18.75 10.93
N ALA A 11 21.16 18.21 9.74
CA ALA A 11 20.25 18.76 8.74
C ALA A 11 19.21 17.69 8.36
N VAL A 12 17.93 17.97 8.61
CA VAL A 12 16.82 17.05 8.31
C VAL A 12 15.84 17.72 7.37
N TYR A 13 15.61 17.12 6.20
CA TYR A 13 14.64 17.59 5.21
C TYR A 13 13.39 16.71 5.23
N ILE A 14 12.22 17.37 5.25
CA ILE A 14 10.91 16.74 5.12
C ILE A 14 10.27 17.27 3.83
N GLY A 15 9.85 16.36 2.97
CA GLY A 15 9.17 16.69 1.72
C GLY A 15 7.84 17.41 1.89
N SER A 16 7.48 18.25 0.91
CA SER A 16 6.20 19.00 0.92
C SER A 16 4.96 18.12 0.81
N SER A 17 5.12 16.86 0.41
CA SER A 17 4.07 15.84 0.27
C SER A 17 3.95 14.95 1.51
N HIS A 18 4.85 15.11 2.48
CA HIS A 18 4.84 14.32 3.69
C HIS A 18 3.72 14.78 4.64
N TRP A 19 3.05 13.84 5.30
CA TRP A 19 1.89 14.12 6.15
C TRP A 19 2.18 15.10 7.30
N VAL A 20 3.40 15.09 7.85
CA VAL A 20 3.83 16.07 8.88
C VAL A 20 3.73 17.51 8.39
N THR A 21 4.03 17.77 7.12
CA THR A 21 3.92 19.14 6.59
C THR A 21 2.48 19.63 6.51
N ILE A 22 1.50 18.73 6.42
CA ILE A 22 0.07 19.05 6.46
C ILE A 22 -0.33 19.42 7.89
N LEU A 23 0.19 18.69 8.89
CA LEU A 23 -0.08 18.95 10.30
C LEU A 23 0.40 20.33 10.76
N GLU A 24 1.57 20.75 10.31
CA GLU A 24 2.14 22.05 10.70
C GLU A 24 1.30 23.25 10.22
N GLU A 25 0.45 23.05 9.21
CA GLU A 25 -0.50 24.06 8.73
C GLU A 25 -1.76 24.15 9.63
N ILE A 26 -1.96 23.22 10.56
CA ILE A 26 -3.09 23.24 11.51
C ILE A 26 -2.67 24.01 12.77
N ARG A 27 -3.12 25.27 12.88
CA ARG A 27 -2.75 26.19 13.97
C ARG A 27 -3.03 25.64 15.37
N SER A 28 -4.19 25.03 15.60
CA SER A 28 -4.59 24.53 16.93
C SER A 28 -3.71 23.38 17.44
N ILE A 29 -3.17 22.57 16.53
CA ILE A 29 -2.31 21.43 16.87
C ILE A 29 -0.89 21.88 17.20
N LYS A 30 -0.45 22.99 16.61
CA LYS A 30 0.88 23.55 16.85
C LYS A 30 1.10 23.94 18.31
N ASP A 31 0.04 24.39 18.98
CA ASP A 31 0.07 24.83 20.38
C ASP A 31 -0.14 23.64 21.36
N ASP A 32 -0.95 22.65 21.01
CA ASP A 32 -1.19 21.45 21.85
C ASP A 32 0.00 20.45 21.82
N LEU A 33 0.62 20.25 20.64
CA LEU A 33 1.75 19.32 20.51
C LEU A 33 3.09 19.92 20.95
N SER A 34 3.18 21.24 21.15
CA SER A 34 4.37 21.85 21.76
C SER A 34 4.57 21.43 23.23
N ASP A 35 3.48 21.09 23.94
CA ASP A 35 3.51 20.91 25.40
C ASP A 35 3.61 19.44 25.85
N GLU A 36 3.11 18.46 25.08
CA GLU A 36 3.16 17.03 25.50
C GLU A 36 4.33 16.22 24.91
N GLN A 37 4.92 16.63 23.78
CA GLN A 37 6.13 16.04 23.20
C GLN A 37 6.85 17.09 22.37
N SER A 38 7.82 17.78 22.97
CA SER A 38 8.57 18.88 22.35
C SER A 38 8.82 18.67 20.86
N ILE A 39 8.12 19.43 20.00
CA ILE A 39 8.59 19.76 18.65
C ILE A 39 9.74 20.76 18.82
N GLY A 40 10.81 20.31 19.50
CA GLY A 40 12.11 20.95 19.44
C GLY A 40 12.68 20.80 18.04
N PRO A 41 13.83 21.40 17.74
CA PRO A 41 14.50 21.14 16.47
C PRO A 41 14.67 19.63 16.30
N ILE A 42 14.23 19.12 15.15
CA ILE A 42 14.28 17.70 14.81
C ILE A 42 15.74 17.23 14.93
N SER A 43 16.08 16.59 16.03
CA SER A 43 17.40 15.98 16.25
C SER A 43 17.44 14.59 15.60
N ARG A 44 18.63 14.06 15.30
CA ARG A 44 18.81 12.69 14.78
C ARG A 44 18.06 11.60 15.57
N GLU A 45 17.78 11.81 16.85
CA GLU A 45 17.11 10.81 17.70
C GLU A 45 15.58 11.02 17.78
N SER A 46 15.06 12.11 17.18
CA SER A 46 13.65 12.52 17.26
C SER A 46 12.97 12.65 15.89
N THR A 47 13.64 12.24 14.81
CA THR A 47 13.03 12.33 13.48
C THR A 47 11.80 11.41 13.41
N PRO A 48 10.73 11.79 12.66
CA PRO A 48 9.61 10.89 12.40
C PRO A 48 10.00 9.55 11.77
N PHE A 49 11.24 9.42 11.29
CA PHE A 49 11.69 8.37 10.39
C PHE A 49 12.67 7.38 11.00
N ASP A 50 13.22 7.68 12.17
CA ASP A 50 14.18 6.83 12.89
C ASP A 50 13.51 5.98 13.98
N ALA A 51 12.24 6.28 14.32
CA ALA A 51 11.48 5.58 15.35
C ALA A 51 11.11 4.13 14.98
N GLY A 52 11.04 3.80 13.69
CA GLY A 52 10.61 2.48 13.20
C GLY A 52 11.52 1.31 13.60
N PHE A 53 12.78 1.58 13.99
CA PHE A 53 13.72 0.54 14.45
C PHE A 53 13.80 0.40 15.98
N THR A 54 13.30 1.37 16.76
CA THR A 54 13.58 1.45 18.20
C THR A 54 12.47 0.92 19.11
N ARG A 55 11.21 0.91 18.66
CA ARG A 55 10.10 0.28 19.39
C ARG A 55 9.85 -1.15 18.89
N GLY A 56 10.36 -2.13 19.63
CA GLY A 56 10.00 -3.55 19.47
C GLY A 56 10.96 -4.41 18.65
N ALA A 57 11.98 -3.82 17.98
CA ALA A 57 13.03 -4.63 17.36
C ALA A 57 13.96 -5.23 18.43
N PRO A 58 14.36 -6.51 18.31
CA PRO A 58 15.31 -7.09 19.24
C PRO A 58 16.66 -6.34 19.15
N PRO A 59 17.35 -6.11 20.29
CA PRO A 59 18.61 -5.35 20.33
C PRO A 59 19.76 -5.99 19.51
N SER A 60 19.56 -7.21 19.00
CA SER A 60 20.49 -7.96 18.14
C SER A 60 20.21 -7.83 16.63
N ARG A 61 19.21 -7.05 16.20
CA ARG A 61 18.81 -6.95 14.79
C ARG A 61 19.91 -6.32 13.94
N ILE A 62 20.56 -7.12 13.09
CA ILE A 62 21.62 -6.65 12.17
C ILE A 62 21.04 -5.89 10.96
N SER A 63 21.77 -4.95 10.36
CA SER A 63 21.36 -4.21 9.16
C SER A 63 22.32 -4.46 8.00
N LEU A 64 21.80 -4.66 6.78
CA LEU A 64 22.61 -4.88 5.57
C LEU A 64 23.51 -3.68 5.23
N LEU A 65 23.06 -2.46 5.55
CA LEU A 65 23.80 -1.23 5.26
C LEU A 65 24.84 -0.90 6.34
N ALA A 66 24.79 -1.58 7.49
CA ALA A 66 25.81 -1.47 8.52
C ALA A 66 26.99 -2.41 8.24
N SER A 67 28.18 -2.04 8.72
CA SER A 67 29.37 -2.91 8.63
C SER A 67 29.10 -4.21 9.40
N THR A 68 28.86 -5.28 8.67
CA THR A 68 28.53 -6.59 9.21
C THR A 68 29.54 -7.61 8.71
N THR A 69 30.21 -8.31 9.61
CA THR A 69 31.07 -9.44 9.26
C THR A 69 30.19 -10.66 8.93
N SER A 70 30.43 -11.28 7.78
CA SER A 70 29.71 -12.48 7.36
C SER A 70 30.33 -13.75 7.95
N PHE A 71 29.50 -14.77 8.14
CA PHE A 71 29.94 -16.15 8.31
C PHE A 71 30.55 -16.73 7.03
N SER A 72 31.37 -17.77 7.19
CA SER A 72 31.85 -18.60 6.07
C SER A 72 30.69 -19.38 5.44
N ARG A 73 30.90 -19.86 4.21
CA ARG A 73 29.90 -20.67 3.50
C ARG A 73 29.50 -21.91 4.30
N GLU A 74 30.48 -22.60 4.88
CA GLU A 74 30.29 -23.83 5.66
C GLU A 74 29.46 -23.54 6.91
N GLN A 75 29.73 -22.41 7.57
CA GLN A 75 28.98 -21.95 8.74
C GLN A 75 27.53 -21.58 8.40
N ILE A 76 27.29 -20.98 7.23
CA ILE A 76 25.94 -20.68 6.74
C ILE A 76 25.19 -21.98 6.43
N LEU A 77 25.81 -22.90 5.70
CA LEU A 77 25.21 -24.20 5.35
C LEU A 77 24.91 -25.05 6.59
N ALA A 78 25.79 -25.02 7.60
CA ALA A 78 25.57 -25.73 8.87
C ALA A 78 24.34 -25.24 9.66
N ARG A 79 23.82 -24.04 9.35
CA ARG A 79 22.61 -23.46 9.94
C ARG A 79 21.35 -23.72 9.10
N MET A 80 21.48 -24.40 7.97
CA MET A 80 20.32 -24.81 7.17
C MET A 80 19.45 -25.78 7.97
N PRO A 81 18.15 -25.52 8.15
CA PRO A 81 17.25 -26.43 8.84
C PRO A 81 17.12 -27.79 8.11
N PRO A 82 16.55 -28.81 8.77
CA PRO A 82 16.22 -30.07 8.10
C PRO A 82 15.32 -29.83 6.88
N ARG A 83 15.59 -30.56 5.79
CA ARG A 83 14.89 -30.42 4.50
C ARG A 83 13.37 -30.32 4.62
N LYS A 84 12.74 -31.15 5.46
CA LYS A 84 11.28 -31.13 5.66
C LYS A 84 10.76 -29.79 6.18
N ALA A 85 11.53 -29.08 7.00
CA ALA A 85 11.16 -27.74 7.48
C ALA A 85 11.28 -26.72 6.34
N VAL A 86 12.37 -26.79 5.56
CA VAL A 86 12.58 -25.93 4.39
C VAL A 86 11.52 -26.16 3.31
N ASP A 87 11.16 -27.42 3.03
CA ASP A 87 10.11 -27.80 2.06
C ASP A 87 8.77 -27.13 2.40
N ARG A 88 8.40 -27.09 3.70
CA ARG A 88 7.16 -26.44 4.17
C ARG A 88 7.20 -24.93 3.96
N LEU A 89 8.32 -24.28 4.28
CA LEU A 89 8.49 -22.83 4.10
C LEU A 89 8.47 -22.47 2.61
N VAL A 90 9.20 -23.20 1.77
CA VAL A 90 9.18 -23.01 0.31
C VAL A 90 7.77 -23.21 -0.25
N GLY A 91 7.07 -24.27 0.19
CA GLY A 91 5.69 -24.52 -0.21
C GLY A 91 4.75 -23.38 0.21
N GLN A 92 4.89 -22.86 1.43
CA GLN A 92 4.09 -21.73 1.90
C GLN A 92 4.35 -20.48 1.06
N TYR A 93 5.61 -20.15 0.78
CA TYR A 93 5.98 -19.00 -0.05
C TYR A 93 5.25 -18.99 -1.40
N PHE A 94 5.35 -20.07 -2.19
CA PHE A 94 4.78 -20.10 -3.54
C PHE A 94 3.25 -20.15 -3.57
N ASN A 95 2.61 -20.56 -2.47
CA ASN A 95 1.15 -20.64 -2.39
C ASN A 95 0.52 -19.40 -1.76
N THR A 96 1.33 -18.55 -1.11
CA THR A 96 0.82 -17.53 -0.20
C THR A 96 1.40 -16.13 -0.46
N VAL A 97 2.64 -16.01 -0.94
CA VAL A 97 3.28 -14.70 -1.13
C VAL A 97 2.96 -14.13 -2.51
N ASP A 98 2.25 -13.00 -2.58
CA ASP A 98 1.85 -12.36 -3.85
C ASP A 98 3.03 -11.88 -4.69
N LEU A 99 4.18 -11.60 -4.07
CA LEU A 99 5.42 -11.23 -4.75
C LEU A 99 6.11 -12.43 -5.42
N SER A 100 5.74 -13.67 -5.06
CA SER A 100 6.36 -14.89 -5.59
C SER A 100 6.40 -14.94 -7.12
N PRO A 101 5.28 -14.83 -7.86
CA PRO A 101 5.30 -14.91 -9.34
C PRO A 101 6.00 -13.72 -10.02
N VAL A 102 6.28 -12.65 -9.27
CA VAL A 102 6.94 -11.44 -9.77
C VAL A 102 8.45 -11.62 -9.80
N VAL A 103 9.01 -12.18 -8.73
CA VAL A 103 10.46 -12.30 -8.56
C VAL A 103 10.97 -13.66 -9.02
N LEU A 104 10.16 -14.72 -8.88
CA LEU A 104 10.59 -16.10 -9.11
C LEU A 104 9.62 -16.83 -10.04
N HIS A 105 10.20 -17.58 -10.98
CA HIS A 105 9.47 -18.60 -11.72
C HIS A 105 9.47 -19.90 -10.92
N ARG A 106 8.29 -20.46 -10.62
CA ARG A 106 8.14 -21.57 -9.66
C ARG A 106 8.95 -22.79 -10.08
N ASP A 107 8.78 -23.26 -11.31
CA ASP A 107 9.42 -24.50 -11.75
C ASP A 107 10.94 -24.37 -11.84
N THR A 108 11.44 -23.20 -12.23
CA THR A 108 12.88 -22.91 -12.23
C THR A 108 13.45 -22.99 -10.82
N PHE A 109 12.79 -22.33 -9.86
CA PHE A 109 13.23 -22.35 -8.48
C PHE A 109 13.21 -23.77 -7.91
N LEU A 110 12.13 -24.53 -8.13
CA LEU A 110 12.00 -25.89 -7.59
C LEU A 110 13.03 -26.86 -8.18
N ALA A 111 13.40 -26.71 -9.47
CA ALA A 111 14.47 -27.48 -10.08
C ALA A 111 15.84 -27.18 -9.44
N GLU A 112 16.13 -25.90 -9.20
CA GLU A 112 17.36 -25.47 -8.52
C GLU A 112 17.39 -25.87 -7.05
N TYR A 113 16.23 -25.85 -6.39
CA TYR A 113 16.04 -26.32 -5.03
C TYR A 113 16.31 -27.82 -4.89
N ALA A 114 15.88 -28.61 -5.87
CA ALA A 114 16.22 -30.03 -5.92
C ALA A 114 17.74 -30.24 -6.10
N ASN A 115 18.41 -29.41 -6.91
CA ASN A 115 19.86 -29.47 -7.09
C ASN A 115 20.63 -29.10 -5.81
N PHE A 116 20.16 -28.10 -5.07
CA PHE A 116 20.74 -27.74 -3.78
C PHE A 116 20.78 -28.92 -2.81
N TRP A 117 19.70 -29.69 -2.68
CA TRP A 117 19.66 -30.85 -1.79
C TRP A 117 20.48 -32.04 -2.29
N ARG A 118 20.85 -32.08 -3.58
CA ARG A 118 21.79 -33.09 -4.10
C ARG A 118 23.22 -32.75 -3.73
N ASP A 119 23.61 -31.50 -3.92
CA ASP A 119 24.94 -31.00 -3.56
C ASP A 119 24.89 -29.50 -3.18
N PRO A 120 24.84 -29.19 -1.88
CA PRO A 120 24.85 -27.82 -1.39
C PRO A 120 26.16 -27.08 -1.67
N SER A 121 27.26 -27.76 -2.01
CA SER A 121 28.58 -27.13 -2.15
C SER A 121 28.75 -26.37 -3.48
N ILE A 122 28.02 -26.79 -4.52
CA ILE A 122 28.15 -26.25 -5.87
C ILE A 122 27.21 -25.07 -6.16
N VAL A 123 26.18 -24.84 -5.34
CA VAL A 123 25.24 -23.73 -5.59
C VAL A 123 25.86 -22.37 -5.25
N PRO A 124 25.54 -21.28 -5.97
CA PRO A 124 26.03 -19.95 -5.60
C PRO A 124 25.59 -19.53 -4.19
N ILE A 125 26.45 -18.82 -3.46
CA ILE A 125 26.09 -18.30 -2.12
C ILE A 125 24.88 -17.36 -2.16
N MET A 126 24.71 -16.63 -3.26
CA MET A 126 23.55 -15.78 -3.52
C MET A 126 22.26 -16.59 -3.67
N TRP A 127 22.32 -17.80 -4.23
CA TRP A 127 21.15 -18.68 -4.30
C TRP A 127 20.75 -19.18 -2.91
N ILE A 128 21.73 -19.48 -2.05
CA ILE A 128 21.47 -19.81 -0.64
C ILE A 128 20.82 -18.61 0.07
N GLY A 129 21.30 -17.39 -0.21
CA GLY A 129 20.67 -16.16 0.27
C GLY A 129 19.23 -16.01 -0.19
N LEU A 130 18.95 -16.29 -1.47
CA LEU A 130 17.59 -16.29 -2.02
C LEU A 130 16.70 -17.29 -1.29
N LEU A 131 17.19 -18.50 -1.01
CA LEU A 131 16.45 -19.52 -0.26
C LEU A 131 16.13 -19.04 1.17
N PHE A 132 17.09 -18.43 1.86
CA PHE A 132 16.84 -17.84 3.18
C PHE A 132 15.87 -16.64 3.12
N SER A 133 15.85 -15.86 2.02
CA SER A 133 14.84 -14.82 1.81
C SER A 133 13.43 -15.40 1.64
N VAL A 134 13.31 -16.51 0.91
CA VAL A 134 12.04 -17.26 0.78
C VAL A 134 11.57 -17.81 2.14
N MET A 135 12.50 -18.36 2.91
CA MET A 135 12.22 -18.90 4.25
C MET A 135 11.85 -17.81 5.25
N SER A 136 12.55 -16.67 5.27
CA SER A 136 12.27 -15.55 6.17
C SER A 136 10.92 -14.91 5.85
N MET A 137 10.56 -14.74 4.58
CA MET A 137 9.22 -14.28 4.20
C MET A 137 8.14 -15.22 4.74
N SER A 138 8.34 -16.53 4.63
CA SER A 138 7.38 -17.53 5.13
C SER A 138 7.32 -17.58 6.66
N ALA A 139 8.45 -17.43 7.34
CA ALA A 139 8.52 -17.34 8.80
C ALA A 139 7.77 -16.09 9.31
N TYR A 140 7.89 -14.95 8.62
CA TYR A 140 7.08 -13.77 8.90
C TYR A 140 5.58 -14.04 8.78
N LEU A 141 5.14 -14.77 7.74
CA LEU A 141 3.73 -15.15 7.59
C LEU A 141 3.23 -15.99 8.76
N GLN A 142 4.01 -16.99 9.17
CA GLN A 142 3.66 -17.85 10.31
C GLN A 142 3.59 -17.06 11.62
N GLN A 143 4.50 -16.10 11.81
CA GLN A 143 4.48 -15.22 12.98
C GLN A 143 3.17 -14.40 13.02
N GLN A 144 2.77 -13.81 11.89
CA GLN A 144 1.53 -13.04 11.82
C GLN A 144 0.27 -13.89 12.05
N ASP A 145 0.23 -15.11 11.52
CA ASP A 145 -0.88 -16.04 11.78
C ASP A 145 -0.95 -16.43 13.27
N ASN A 146 0.20 -16.71 13.90
CA ASN A 146 0.30 -17.04 15.32
C ASN A 146 -0.09 -15.88 16.23
N GLU A 147 0.35 -14.65 15.93
CA GLU A 147 -0.01 -13.43 16.64
C GLU A 147 -1.52 -13.23 16.66
N ALA A 148 -2.17 -13.39 15.51
CA ALA A 148 -3.61 -13.21 15.43
C ALA A 148 -4.42 -14.35 16.07
N LEU A 149 -3.82 -15.52 16.31
CA LEU A 149 -4.42 -16.60 17.10
C LEU A 149 -4.10 -16.48 18.60
N GLY A 150 -3.38 -15.44 19.03
CA GLY A 150 -2.94 -15.27 20.42
C GLY A 150 -1.89 -16.29 20.86
N ALA A 151 -1.25 -16.98 19.91
CA ALA A 151 -0.29 -18.06 20.14
C ALA A 151 1.15 -17.61 19.85
N THR A 152 1.55 -16.46 20.40
CA THR A 152 2.92 -15.94 20.22
C THR A 152 3.93 -16.82 20.96
N SER A 153 4.88 -17.39 20.22
CA SER A 153 6.01 -18.14 20.79
C SER A 153 7.31 -17.43 20.50
N VAL A 154 8.19 -17.34 21.51
CA VAL A 154 9.55 -16.80 21.38
C VAL A 154 10.33 -17.50 20.25
N GLU A 155 10.06 -18.79 20.06
CA GLU A 155 10.68 -19.63 19.01
C GLU A 155 10.37 -19.15 17.58
N SER A 156 9.19 -18.58 17.32
CA SER A 156 8.82 -18.09 15.98
C SER A 156 9.57 -16.81 15.60
N ASN A 157 9.73 -15.88 16.54
CA ASN A 157 10.48 -14.64 16.33
C ASN A 157 11.98 -14.90 16.11
N ASP A 158 12.54 -15.86 16.84
CA ASP A 158 13.94 -16.26 16.68
C ASP A 158 14.21 -16.85 15.29
N MET A 159 13.24 -17.59 14.73
CA MET A 159 13.35 -18.19 13.40
C MET A 159 13.38 -17.13 12.29
N LEU A 160 12.46 -16.16 12.31
CA LEU A 160 12.41 -15.07 11.33
C LEU A 160 13.74 -14.30 11.31
N GLU A 161 14.18 -13.83 12.47
CA GLU A 161 15.40 -13.03 12.59
C GLU A 161 16.65 -13.83 12.21
N THR A 162 16.68 -15.14 12.51
CA THR A 162 17.76 -16.03 12.09
C THR A 162 17.85 -16.14 10.56
N TYR A 163 16.75 -16.42 9.86
CA TYR A 163 16.77 -16.55 8.40
C TYR A 163 17.06 -15.22 7.72
N ARG A 164 16.49 -14.13 8.24
CA ARG A 164 16.78 -12.78 7.80
C ARG A 164 18.26 -12.43 7.95
N ALA A 165 18.88 -12.77 9.08
CA ALA A 165 20.30 -12.56 9.29
C ALA A 165 21.16 -13.40 8.33
N LEU A 166 20.77 -14.66 8.09
CA LEU A 166 21.44 -15.54 7.13
C LEU A 166 21.34 -15.02 5.69
N THR A 167 20.21 -14.42 5.29
CA THR A 167 20.09 -13.69 4.02
C THR A 167 21.14 -12.56 3.94
N ILE A 168 21.28 -11.75 4.98
CA ILE A 168 22.27 -10.65 5.03
C ILE A 168 23.70 -11.21 4.93
N TYR A 169 24.02 -12.27 5.66
CA TYR A 169 25.34 -12.91 5.56
C TYR A 169 25.62 -13.44 4.15
N CYS A 170 24.65 -14.08 3.50
CA CYS A 170 24.80 -14.49 2.10
C CYS A 170 25.04 -13.30 1.15
N LEU A 171 24.31 -12.19 1.33
CA LEU A 171 24.49 -10.97 0.54
C LEU A 171 25.88 -10.37 0.71
N VAL A 172 26.38 -10.29 1.95
CA VAL A 172 27.73 -9.79 2.25
C VAL A 172 28.80 -10.73 1.72
N ALA A 173 28.70 -12.04 1.99
CA ALA A 173 29.67 -13.05 1.55
C ALA A 173 29.78 -13.15 0.02
N GLY A 174 28.68 -12.96 -0.71
CA GLY A 174 28.69 -12.97 -2.17
C GLY A 174 28.96 -11.61 -2.82
N ASP A 175 29.37 -10.59 -2.04
CA ASP A 175 29.66 -9.22 -2.51
C ASP A 175 28.52 -8.66 -3.37
N TYR A 176 27.36 -8.39 -2.75
CA TYR A 176 26.17 -7.90 -3.46
C TYR A 176 26.40 -6.62 -4.30
N LEU A 177 27.47 -5.86 -4.04
CA LEU A 177 27.87 -4.70 -4.86
C LEU A 177 28.48 -5.10 -6.21
N ARG A 178 28.96 -6.35 -6.34
CA ARG A 178 29.33 -7.03 -7.58
C ARG A 178 28.25 -8.08 -7.91
N PRO A 179 27.09 -7.63 -8.45
CA PRO A 179 25.93 -8.49 -8.56
C PRO A 179 26.21 -9.70 -9.45
N SER A 180 25.78 -10.86 -8.96
CA SER A 180 25.79 -12.12 -9.68
C SER A 180 24.35 -12.60 -9.90
N ARG A 181 24.19 -13.82 -10.43
CA ARG A 181 22.86 -14.43 -10.54
C ARG A 181 22.21 -14.46 -9.15
N TYR A 182 20.92 -14.13 -9.07
CA TYR A 182 20.10 -14.07 -7.84
C TYR A 182 20.33 -12.87 -6.92
N THR A 183 21.33 -12.00 -7.18
CA THR A 183 21.58 -10.85 -6.29
C THR A 183 20.38 -9.91 -6.21
N ILE A 184 19.75 -9.58 -7.35
CA ILE A 184 18.59 -8.68 -7.36
C ILE A 184 17.39 -9.34 -6.70
N GLU A 185 17.11 -10.60 -7.01
CA GLU A 185 15.99 -11.36 -6.46
C GLU A 185 16.11 -11.46 -4.93
N THR A 186 17.32 -11.76 -4.44
CA THR A 186 17.62 -11.82 -2.99
C THR A 186 17.43 -10.47 -2.32
N LEU A 187 17.97 -9.39 -2.92
CA LEU A 187 17.82 -8.02 -2.41
C LEU A 187 16.36 -7.56 -2.43
N THR A 188 15.60 -7.91 -3.48
CA THR A 188 14.19 -7.54 -3.64
C THR A 188 13.34 -8.21 -2.56
N LEU A 189 13.54 -9.51 -2.32
CA LEU A 189 12.82 -10.22 -1.25
C LEU A 189 13.26 -9.76 0.15
N HIS A 190 14.55 -9.48 0.35
CA HIS A 190 15.04 -8.92 1.62
C HIS A 190 14.41 -7.55 1.90
N PHE A 191 14.38 -6.65 0.90
CA PHE A 191 13.72 -5.37 1.03
C PHE A 191 12.22 -5.51 1.32
N ALA A 192 11.53 -6.40 0.59
CA ALA A 192 10.10 -6.65 0.81
C ALA A 192 9.83 -7.15 2.24
N LEU A 193 10.72 -7.98 2.80
CA LEU A 193 10.64 -8.39 4.20
C LEU A 193 10.81 -7.20 5.16
N GLU A 194 11.87 -6.39 4.98
CA GLU A 194 12.10 -5.20 5.83
C GLU A 194 10.95 -4.20 5.75
N GLN A 195 10.25 -4.12 4.62
CA GLN A 195 9.04 -3.30 4.49
C GLN A 195 7.85 -3.89 5.25
N ASN A 196 7.67 -5.22 5.25
CA ASN A 196 6.54 -5.86 5.93
C ASN A 196 6.72 -5.95 7.45
N VAL A 197 7.96 -6.07 7.93
CA VAL A 197 8.26 -6.12 9.37
C VAL A 197 8.20 -4.75 10.02
N SER A 198 8.46 -3.68 9.27
CA SER A 198 8.38 -2.31 9.76
C SER A 198 6.93 -1.82 9.76
N VAL A 199 6.38 -1.56 10.95
CA VAL A 199 5.02 -1.03 11.10
C VAL A 199 4.94 0.45 10.69
N ASP A 200 5.98 1.23 11.05
CA ASP A 200 6.12 2.65 10.72
C ASP A 200 7.08 2.86 9.54
N THR A 201 6.97 4.03 8.87
CA THR A 201 7.88 4.41 7.80
C THR A 201 9.32 4.55 8.32
N TYR A 202 10.27 3.90 7.63
CA TYR A 202 11.69 3.89 8.02
C TYR A 202 12.59 4.40 6.89
N VAL A 203 13.39 5.45 7.16
CA VAL A 203 14.32 6.04 6.17
C VAL A 203 15.38 5.03 5.71
N GLY A 204 15.82 4.10 6.57
CA GLY A 204 16.79 3.09 6.16
C GLY A 204 16.29 2.17 5.05
N ASN A 205 14.97 1.90 4.99
CA ASN A 205 14.37 1.14 3.89
C ASN A 205 14.46 1.92 2.57
N TRP A 206 14.23 3.23 2.58
CA TRP A 206 14.39 4.07 1.39
C TRP A 206 15.85 4.15 0.91
N ILE A 207 16.82 4.24 1.83
CA ILE A 207 18.25 4.19 1.49
C ILE A 207 18.59 2.83 0.87
N LEU A 208 18.13 1.73 1.48
CA LEU A 208 18.35 0.37 0.97
C LEU A 208 17.78 0.23 -0.45
N MET A 209 16.55 0.69 -0.68
CA MET A 209 15.93 0.70 -2.01
C MET A 209 16.82 1.43 -3.03
N GLY A 210 17.42 2.55 -2.65
CA GLY A 210 18.37 3.26 -3.52
C GLY A 210 19.63 2.48 -3.87
N VAL A 211 20.14 1.65 -2.95
CA VAL A 211 21.22 0.70 -3.25
C VAL A 211 20.74 -0.37 -4.23
N VAL A 212 19.58 -0.98 -3.99
CA VAL A 212 19.00 -2.02 -4.86
C VAL A 212 18.79 -1.50 -6.28
N ILE A 213 18.22 -0.30 -6.44
CA ILE A 213 17.97 0.32 -7.75
C ILE A 213 19.28 0.61 -8.49
N ARG A 214 20.33 1.08 -7.81
CA ARG A 214 21.64 1.31 -8.45
C ARG A 214 22.28 0.01 -8.95
N ILE A 215 22.11 -1.08 -8.20
CA ILE A 215 22.54 -2.41 -8.63
C ILE A 215 21.68 -2.89 -9.81
N ALA A 216 20.37 -2.65 -9.80
CA ALA A 216 19.46 -2.96 -10.91
C ALA A 216 19.81 -2.17 -12.19
N PHE A 217 20.19 -0.90 -12.06
CA PHE A 217 20.71 -0.11 -13.18
C PHE A 217 21.99 -0.72 -13.73
N ARG A 218 22.94 -1.09 -12.86
CA ARG A 218 24.21 -1.70 -13.24
C ARG A 218 24.04 -3.04 -13.97
N THR A 219 22.99 -3.80 -13.64
CA THR A 219 22.65 -5.08 -14.31
C THR A 219 21.75 -4.91 -15.54
N GLY A 220 21.44 -3.67 -15.92
CA GLY A 220 20.66 -3.34 -17.11
C GLY A 220 19.16 -3.65 -17.02
N LEU A 221 18.59 -3.77 -15.81
CA LEU A 221 17.16 -4.09 -15.66
C LEU A 221 16.22 -2.99 -16.15
N HIS A 222 16.70 -1.74 -16.18
CA HIS A 222 15.99 -0.59 -16.72
C HIS A 222 15.84 -0.60 -18.25
N ARG A 223 16.54 -1.52 -18.93
CA ARG A 223 16.53 -1.65 -20.39
C ARG A 223 15.75 -2.88 -20.83
N ASP A 224 14.88 -2.70 -21.83
CA ASP A 224 14.05 -3.78 -22.32
C ASP A 224 14.92 -4.92 -22.87
N PRO A 225 14.68 -6.18 -22.46
CA PRO A 225 15.46 -7.32 -22.92
C PRO A 225 15.42 -7.53 -24.44
N SER A 226 14.42 -6.99 -25.15
CA SER A 226 14.27 -7.12 -26.62
C SER A 226 15.45 -6.55 -27.41
N HIS A 227 16.28 -5.70 -26.79
CA HIS A 227 17.51 -5.21 -27.40
C HIS A 227 18.61 -6.28 -27.54
N TRP A 228 18.46 -7.43 -26.88
CA TRP A 228 19.48 -8.49 -26.82
C TRP A 228 18.92 -9.85 -27.23
N PRO A 229 19.29 -10.40 -28.40
CA PRO A 229 18.73 -11.65 -28.92
C PRO A 229 19.16 -12.90 -28.14
N ASN A 230 20.20 -12.79 -27.30
CA ASN A 230 20.70 -13.90 -26.50
C ASN A 230 19.94 -14.09 -25.17
N ILE A 231 18.98 -13.22 -24.85
CA ILE A 231 18.13 -13.37 -23.66
C ILE A 231 16.92 -14.22 -24.03
N ARG A 232 16.76 -15.37 -23.36
CA ARG A 232 15.61 -16.27 -23.56
C ARG A 232 14.30 -15.61 -23.09
N PRO A 233 13.14 -15.97 -23.66
CA PRO A 233 11.83 -15.43 -23.28
C PRO A 233 11.56 -15.41 -21.77
N LEU A 234 11.76 -16.53 -21.06
CA LEU A 234 11.52 -16.59 -19.61
C LEU A 234 12.40 -15.61 -18.84
N GLN A 235 13.68 -15.51 -19.22
CA GLN A 235 14.62 -14.59 -18.57
C GLN A 235 14.25 -13.13 -18.86
N ALA A 236 13.85 -12.81 -20.08
CA ALA A 236 13.38 -11.48 -20.45
C ALA A 236 12.13 -11.09 -19.64
N GLU A 237 11.19 -12.02 -19.51
CA GLU A 237 9.96 -11.82 -18.76
C GLU A 237 10.24 -11.61 -17.26
N LEU A 238 11.08 -12.44 -16.63
CA LEU A 238 11.50 -12.25 -15.23
C LEU A 238 12.21 -10.90 -15.02
N ARG A 239 12.99 -10.42 -15.98
CA ARG A 239 13.61 -9.08 -15.92
C ARG A 239 12.56 -7.96 -15.94
N ARG A 240 11.55 -8.05 -16.81
CA ARG A 240 10.44 -7.08 -16.86
C ARG A 240 9.63 -7.08 -15.56
N ARG A 241 9.29 -8.26 -15.03
CA ARG A 241 8.57 -8.42 -13.76
C ARG A 241 9.35 -7.83 -12.58
N THR A 242 10.65 -8.14 -12.49
CA THR A 242 11.53 -7.62 -11.44
C THR A 242 11.68 -6.10 -11.53
N TRP A 243 11.88 -5.56 -12.74
CA TRP A 243 11.97 -4.12 -12.93
C TRP A 243 10.67 -3.40 -12.55
N MET A 244 9.52 -3.96 -12.95
CA MET A 244 8.21 -3.45 -12.54
C MET A 244 8.08 -3.43 -11.01
N ALA A 245 8.48 -4.50 -10.31
CA ALA A 245 8.44 -4.55 -8.85
C ALA A 245 9.28 -3.44 -8.21
N LEU A 246 10.54 -3.29 -8.65
CA LEU A 246 11.45 -2.27 -8.16
C LEU A 246 10.91 -0.86 -8.42
N TYR A 247 10.29 -0.61 -9.58
CA TYR A 247 9.62 0.66 -9.87
C TYR A 247 8.53 0.96 -8.85
N GLN A 248 7.66 -0.01 -8.56
CA GLN A 248 6.58 0.17 -7.58
C GLN A 248 7.15 0.42 -6.18
N MET A 249 8.17 -0.33 -5.76
CA MET A 249 8.81 -0.16 -4.45
C MET A 249 9.49 1.20 -4.30
N ASP A 250 10.22 1.68 -5.31
CA ASP A 250 10.79 3.05 -5.35
C ASP A 250 9.70 4.11 -5.21
N PHE A 251 8.59 3.94 -5.94
CA PHE A 251 7.47 4.86 -5.87
C PHE A 251 6.87 4.96 -4.46
N PHE A 252 6.52 3.83 -3.84
CA PHE A 252 5.89 3.84 -2.51
C PHE A 252 6.84 4.32 -1.41
N THR A 253 8.10 3.88 -1.41
CA THR A 253 9.05 4.31 -0.37
C THR A 253 9.39 5.79 -0.46
N SER A 254 9.59 6.33 -1.67
CA SER A 254 9.85 7.75 -1.85
C SER A 254 8.66 8.62 -1.45
N ILE A 255 7.44 8.24 -1.85
CA ILE A 255 6.25 9.04 -1.51
C ILE A 255 5.91 8.98 -0.03
N GLN A 256 6.19 7.84 0.64
CA GLN A 256 6.04 7.68 2.09
C GLN A 256 6.84 8.71 2.87
N LEU A 257 8.06 9.00 2.41
CA LEU A 257 8.96 9.97 3.03
C LEU A 257 8.79 11.40 2.48
N GLY A 258 7.99 11.58 1.44
CA GLY A 258 7.93 12.82 0.68
C GLY A 258 9.23 13.16 -0.06
N LEU A 259 10.09 12.17 -0.32
CA LEU A 259 11.38 12.35 -0.98
C LEU A 259 11.30 12.04 -2.49
N PRO A 260 12.29 12.48 -3.29
CA PRO A 260 12.36 12.14 -4.70
C PRO A 260 12.50 10.63 -4.96
N ARG A 261 11.96 10.18 -6.08
CA ARG A 261 12.21 8.84 -6.64
C ARG A 261 13.55 8.77 -7.34
N ILE A 262 14.15 7.58 -7.36
CA ILE A 262 15.41 7.34 -8.07
C ILE A 262 15.14 6.97 -9.52
N ILE A 263 14.08 6.21 -9.80
CA ILE A 263 13.76 5.78 -11.15
C ILE A 263 13.07 6.91 -11.90
N LYS A 264 13.72 7.37 -12.97
CA LYS A 264 13.18 8.37 -13.90
C LYS A 264 12.79 7.69 -15.21
N ASP A 265 11.54 7.88 -15.62
CA ASP A 265 11.00 7.27 -16.85
C ASP A 265 11.81 7.64 -18.10
N THR A 266 12.40 8.83 -18.14
CA THR A 266 13.28 9.30 -19.24
C THR A 266 14.55 8.46 -19.41
N GLN A 267 14.93 7.66 -18.42
CA GLN A 267 16.13 6.82 -18.44
C GLN A 267 15.82 5.34 -18.70
N CYS A 268 14.55 4.97 -18.83
CA CYS A 268 14.09 3.58 -18.85
C CYS A 268 13.25 3.30 -20.11
N ASP A 269 13.40 2.11 -20.68
CA ASP A 269 12.58 1.68 -21.85
C ASP A 269 11.98 0.28 -21.68
N THR A 270 12.10 -0.32 -20.49
CA THR A 270 11.55 -1.63 -20.16
C THR A 270 10.03 -1.63 -20.27
N ARG A 271 9.49 -2.56 -21.06
CA ARG A 271 8.04 -2.72 -21.25
C ARG A 271 7.41 -3.43 -20.04
N PRO A 272 6.10 -3.26 -19.81
CA PRO A 272 5.37 -4.06 -18.84
C PRO A 272 5.53 -5.57 -19.12
N PRO A 273 5.50 -6.43 -18.08
CA PRO A 273 5.46 -7.87 -18.26
C PRO A 273 4.16 -8.29 -18.97
N LEU A 274 4.21 -9.44 -19.64
CA LEU A 274 3.03 -9.99 -20.31
C LEU A 274 2.04 -10.57 -19.28
N SER A 275 0.74 -10.45 -19.56
CA SER A 275 -0.28 -11.17 -18.79
C SER A 275 -0.23 -12.66 -19.11
N LEU A 276 0.49 -13.43 -18.29
CA LEU A 276 0.71 -14.87 -18.46
C LEU A 276 0.45 -15.64 -17.15
N MET A 277 0.05 -16.90 -17.28
CA MET A 277 0.12 -17.89 -16.21
C MET A 277 1.58 -18.36 -16.05
N ASP A 278 1.96 -18.81 -14.86
CA ASP A 278 3.33 -19.29 -14.62
C ASP A 278 3.69 -20.48 -15.54
N SER A 279 2.70 -21.33 -15.84
CA SER A 279 2.85 -22.48 -16.75
C SER A 279 2.97 -22.12 -18.23
N ASP A 280 2.72 -20.88 -18.63
CA ASP A 280 2.71 -20.49 -20.06
C ASP A 280 4.12 -20.36 -20.64
N ILE A 281 5.14 -20.18 -19.79
CA ILE A 281 6.52 -19.88 -20.22
C ILE A 281 7.53 -20.69 -19.41
N GLY A 282 8.30 -21.55 -20.08
CA GLY A 282 9.25 -22.47 -19.45
C GLY A 282 10.72 -22.13 -19.74
N LEU A 283 11.62 -22.87 -19.09
CA LEU A 283 13.08 -22.74 -19.26
C LEU A 283 13.56 -22.99 -20.69
N GLU A 284 12.88 -23.89 -21.40
CA GLU A 284 13.19 -24.27 -22.77
C GLU A 284 12.34 -23.55 -23.82
N SER A 285 11.51 -22.58 -23.41
CA SER A 285 10.76 -21.75 -24.36
C SER A 285 11.72 -20.93 -25.22
N VAL A 286 11.62 -21.08 -26.54
CA VAL A 286 12.41 -20.33 -27.53
C VAL A 286 11.67 -19.07 -27.98
N ASP A 287 10.35 -19.15 -28.08
CA ASP A 287 9.47 -18.06 -28.47
C ASP A 287 8.58 -17.61 -27.29
N TYR A 288 8.05 -16.38 -27.38
CA TYR A 288 7.07 -15.89 -26.41
C TYR A 288 5.70 -16.57 -26.63
N PRO A 289 5.02 -17.01 -25.56
CA PRO A 289 3.62 -17.40 -25.67
C PRO A 289 2.75 -16.17 -26.01
N PRO A 290 1.57 -16.38 -26.60
CA PRO A 290 0.61 -15.30 -26.82
C PRO A 290 0.18 -14.70 -25.46
N GLU A 291 0.07 -13.38 -25.41
CA GLU A 291 -0.45 -12.69 -24.23
C GLU A 291 -1.93 -13.04 -24.01
N ARG A 292 -2.30 -13.32 -22.75
CA ARG A 292 -3.69 -13.61 -22.41
C ARG A 292 -4.54 -12.34 -22.42
N PRO A 293 -5.83 -12.42 -22.81
CA PRO A 293 -6.73 -11.27 -22.77
C PRO A 293 -6.84 -10.69 -21.35
N SER A 294 -7.06 -9.37 -21.24
CA SER A 294 -7.22 -8.68 -19.94
C SER A 294 -8.47 -9.11 -19.16
N THR A 295 -9.41 -9.80 -19.80
CA THR A 295 -10.58 -10.42 -19.17
C THR A 295 -10.22 -11.67 -18.37
N GLU A 296 -9.09 -12.31 -18.68
CA GLU A 296 -8.61 -13.49 -17.97
C GLU A 296 -7.75 -13.07 -16.77
N ARG A 297 -7.98 -13.72 -15.62
CA ARG A 297 -7.26 -13.44 -14.38
C ARG A 297 -5.93 -14.20 -14.40
N THR A 298 -4.81 -13.48 -14.47
CA THR A 298 -3.47 -14.04 -14.33
C THR A 298 -2.83 -13.58 -13.00
N PRO A 299 -1.81 -14.28 -12.48
CA PRO A 299 -1.17 -13.90 -11.22
C PRO A 299 -0.65 -12.46 -11.18
N LEU A 300 -0.27 -11.90 -12.34
CA LEU A 300 0.30 -10.56 -12.47
C LEU A 300 -0.68 -9.48 -12.91
N SER A 301 -1.93 -9.83 -13.30
CA SER A 301 -2.88 -8.86 -13.85
C SER A 301 -3.05 -7.63 -12.97
N HIS A 302 -3.23 -7.82 -11.66
CA HIS A 302 -3.43 -6.71 -10.73
C HIS A 302 -2.20 -5.79 -10.65
N LEU A 303 -0.99 -6.35 -10.69
CA LEU A 303 0.26 -5.58 -10.63
C LEU A 303 0.54 -4.81 -11.93
N ILE A 304 0.17 -5.37 -13.07
CA ILE A 304 0.30 -4.71 -14.38
C ILE A 304 -0.59 -3.47 -14.43
N HIS A 305 -1.86 -3.59 -14.04
CA HIS A 305 -2.78 -2.44 -14.00
C HIS A 305 -2.40 -1.43 -12.91
N ARG A 306 -1.97 -1.89 -11.74
CA ARG A 306 -1.41 -1.04 -10.68
C ARG A 306 -0.20 -0.25 -11.18
N HIS A 307 0.70 -0.88 -11.94
CA HIS A 307 1.86 -0.21 -12.50
C HIS A 307 1.48 0.94 -13.44
N ALA A 308 0.43 0.78 -14.26
CA ALA A 308 -0.04 1.85 -15.14
C ALA A 308 -0.50 3.09 -14.35
N ILE A 309 -1.27 2.91 -13.27
CA ILE A 309 -1.69 4.00 -12.38
C ILE A 309 -0.48 4.62 -11.66
N ILE A 310 0.46 3.80 -11.18
CA ILE A 310 1.69 4.25 -10.52
C ILE A 310 2.51 5.14 -11.44
N LYS A 311 2.64 4.82 -12.74
CA LYS A 311 3.39 5.66 -13.69
C LYS A 311 2.79 7.05 -13.84
N VAL A 312 1.47 7.15 -13.94
CA VAL A 312 0.78 8.47 -13.99
C VAL A 312 0.95 9.20 -12.67
N THR A 313 0.79 8.50 -11.54
CA THR A 313 0.92 9.09 -10.20
C THR A 313 2.34 9.58 -9.93
N ALA A 314 3.35 8.87 -10.44
CA ALA A 314 4.74 9.26 -10.39
C ALA A 314 5.00 10.57 -11.16
N GLU A 315 4.40 10.72 -12.35
CA GLU A 315 4.47 11.97 -13.13
C GLU A 315 3.79 13.13 -12.38
N ILE A 316 2.63 12.88 -11.76
CA ILE A 316 1.94 13.87 -10.90
C ILE A 316 2.82 14.26 -9.72
N TYR A 317 3.44 13.27 -9.06
CA TYR A 317 4.30 13.51 -7.90
C TYR A 317 5.47 14.42 -8.24
N GLU A 318 6.14 14.19 -9.38
CA GLU A 318 7.23 15.03 -9.87
C GLU A 318 6.74 16.42 -10.30
N ALA A 319 5.61 16.51 -11.00
CA ALA A 319 5.03 17.78 -11.44
C ALA A 319 4.54 18.66 -10.27
N THR A 320 4.24 18.06 -9.12
CA THR A 320 3.72 18.74 -7.94
C THR A 320 4.75 18.86 -6.81
N GLU A 321 6.02 18.51 -7.01
CA GLU A 321 7.00 18.53 -5.92
C GLU A 321 7.40 19.96 -5.52
N THR A 322 7.68 20.79 -6.52
CA THR A 322 8.27 22.13 -6.35
C THR A 322 7.25 23.26 -6.35
N ALA A 323 6.20 23.14 -7.15
CA ALA A 323 5.18 24.17 -7.34
C ALA A 323 3.81 23.57 -7.67
N SER A 324 2.78 24.43 -7.64
CA SER A 324 1.48 24.07 -8.19
C SER A 324 1.62 23.83 -9.70
N PRO A 325 1.10 22.72 -10.23
CA PRO A 325 1.02 22.53 -11.67
C PRO A 325 0.13 23.61 -12.30
N SER A 326 0.40 23.95 -13.57
CA SER A 326 -0.47 24.85 -14.35
C SER A 326 -1.83 24.19 -14.60
N SER A 327 -2.89 24.97 -14.88
CA SER A 327 -4.22 24.41 -15.20
C SER A 327 -4.17 23.46 -16.41
N ALA A 328 -3.39 23.81 -17.45
CA ALA A 328 -3.17 22.94 -18.61
C ALA A 328 -2.46 21.62 -18.23
N THR A 329 -1.40 21.70 -17.41
CA THR A 329 -0.70 20.50 -16.90
C THR A 329 -1.64 19.63 -16.07
N ARG A 330 -2.47 20.24 -15.22
CA ARG A 330 -3.46 19.51 -14.43
C ARG A 330 -4.42 18.75 -15.32
N SER A 331 -5.04 19.41 -16.30
CA SER A 331 -5.97 18.78 -17.24
C SER A 331 -5.35 17.60 -18.00
N ILE A 332 -4.09 17.73 -18.45
CA ILE A 332 -3.36 16.64 -19.12
C ILE A 332 -3.17 15.45 -18.17
N LEU A 333 -2.77 15.71 -16.92
CA LEU A 333 -2.58 14.65 -15.93
C LEU A 333 -3.91 14.01 -15.51
N SER A 334 -4.99 14.77 -15.38
CA SER A 334 -6.35 14.27 -15.16
C SER A 334 -6.77 13.28 -16.24
N ALA A 335 -6.62 13.66 -17.52
CA ALA A 335 -6.96 12.78 -18.64
C ALA A 335 -6.09 11.50 -18.68
N LYS A 336 -4.84 11.58 -18.20
CA LYS A 336 -3.99 10.38 -18.06
C LYS A 336 -4.48 9.45 -16.94
N ILE A 337 -4.97 9.99 -15.81
CA ILE A 337 -5.59 9.19 -14.74
C ILE A 337 -6.82 8.47 -15.32
N GLU A 338 -7.76 9.20 -15.93
CA GLU A 338 -8.98 8.65 -16.52
C GLU A 338 -8.68 7.53 -17.51
N LYS A 339 -7.76 7.77 -18.46
CA LYS A 339 -7.33 6.74 -19.41
C LYS A 339 -6.77 5.49 -18.74
N ALA A 340 -6.00 5.66 -17.67
CA ALA A 340 -5.43 4.54 -16.94
C ALA A 340 -6.51 3.77 -16.16
N VAL A 341 -7.48 4.46 -15.57
CA VAL A 341 -8.67 3.87 -14.91
C VAL A 341 -9.53 3.10 -15.92
N ASP A 342 -9.78 3.66 -17.09
CA ASP A 342 -10.57 3.02 -18.14
C ASP A 342 -9.95 1.70 -18.62
N SER A 343 -8.62 1.60 -18.58
CA SER A 343 -7.88 0.39 -18.94
C SER A 343 -8.02 -0.76 -17.93
N ILE A 344 -8.55 -0.50 -16.74
CA ILE A 344 -8.75 -1.52 -15.69
C ILE A 344 -9.90 -2.44 -16.13
N PRO A 345 -9.70 -3.77 -16.16
CA PRO A 345 -10.73 -4.72 -16.56
C PRO A 345 -11.86 -4.75 -15.53
N THR A 346 -13.08 -5.06 -15.98
CA THR A 346 -14.32 -4.97 -15.17
C THR A 346 -14.29 -5.81 -13.90
N TRP A 347 -13.56 -6.93 -13.90
CA TRP A 347 -13.39 -7.79 -12.72
C TRP A 347 -12.42 -7.19 -11.69
N LEU A 348 -11.60 -6.21 -12.05
CA LEU A 348 -10.60 -5.57 -11.20
C LEU A 348 -10.97 -4.12 -10.83
N ARG A 349 -12.03 -3.56 -11.43
CA ARG A 349 -12.59 -2.27 -11.02
C ARG A 349 -13.18 -2.35 -9.61
N HIS A 350 -13.19 -1.21 -8.92
CA HIS A 350 -13.83 -1.09 -7.62
C HIS A 350 -15.31 -1.50 -7.71
N LYS A 351 -15.77 -2.22 -6.69
CA LYS A 351 -17.16 -2.62 -6.51
C LYS A 351 -17.48 -2.53 -5.01
N PRO A 352 -18.70 -2.10 -4.63
CA PRO A 352 -19.14 -2.16 -3.24
C PRO A 352 -19.02 -3.58 -2.66
N LEU A 353 -18.70 -3.69 -1.37
CA LEU A 353 -18.51 -4.97 -0.69
C LEU A 353 -19.77 -5.83 -0.70
N GLU A 354 -20.93 -5.18 -0.59
CA GLU A 354 -22.26 -5.75 -0.60
C GLU A 354 -22.54 -6.49 -1.91
N SER A 355 -21.90 -6.06 -3.00
CA SER A 355 -21.94 -6.72 -4.31
C SER A 355 -20.83 -7.75 -4.55
N SER A 356 -19.94 -7.94 -3.56
CA SER A 356 -18.73 -8.76 -3.66
C SER A 356 -18.68 -9.91 -2.64
N ILE A 357 -19.83 -10.31 -2.08
CA ILE A 357 -19.93 -11.30 -0.99
C ILE A 357 -19.28 -12.67 -1.28
N ALA A 358 -19.19 -13.07 -2.54
CA ALA A 358 -18.60 -14.35 -2.97
C ALA A 358 -17.27 -14.16 -3.73
N GLU A 359 -16.71 -12.95 -3.74
CA GLU A 359 -15.46 -12.66 -4.43
C GLU A 359 -14.26 -13.23 -3.66
N ASN A 360 -13.22 -13.61 -4.40
CA ASN A 360 -11.95 -14.00 -3.79
C ASN A 360 -11.34 -12.83 -2.97
N PRO A 361 -10.93 -13.04 -1.71
CA PRO A 361 -10.40 -11.97 -0.86
C PRO A 361 -9.18 -11.23 -1.44
N ILE A 362 -8.32 -11.92 -2.21
CA ILE A 362 -7.16 -11.30 -2.88
C ILE A 362 -7.59 -10.39 -4.03
N THR A 363 -8.64 -10.79 -4.75
CA THR A 363 -9.22 -9.93 -5.80
C THR A 363 -9.84 -8.69 -5.17
N LEU A 364 -10.54 -8.84 -4.05
CA LEU A 364 -11.13 -7.71 -3.34
C LEU A 364 -10.05 -6.76 -2.80
N LEU A 365 -9.00 -7.27 -2.17
CA LEU A 365 -7.84 -6.47 -1.74
C LEU A 365 -7.18 -5.74 -2.92
N SER A 366 -7.05 -6.40 -4.07
CA SER A 366 -6.50 -5.79 -5.29
C SER A 366 -7.35 -4.63 -5.80
N ARG A 367 -8.70 -4.76 -5.77
CA ARG A 367 -9.63 -3.68 -6.14
C ARG A 367 -9.47 -2.48 -5.20
N ILE A 368 -9.44 -2.72 -3.89
CA ILE A 368 -9.29 -1.67 -2.88
C ILE A 368 -7.94 -0.95 -3.04
N ASN A 369 -6.85 -1.70 -3.20
CA ASN A 369 -5.52 -1.12 -3.41
C ASN A 369 -5.44 -0.22 -4.65
N LEU A 370 -6.12 -0.59 -5.73
CA LEU A 370 -6.19 0.23 -6.94
C LEU A 370 -7.01 1.49 -6.72
N ASP A 371 -8.16 1.37 -6.04
CA ASP A 371 -9.05 2.50 -5.77
C ASP A 371 -8.38 3.54 -4.86
N ILE A 372 -7.73 3.10 -3.77
CA ILE A 372 -6.92 3.96 -2.89
C ILE A 372 -5.81 4.66 -3.69
N LEU A 373 -5.13 3.94 -4.59
CA LEU A 373 -4.07 4.52 -5.41
C LEU A 373 -4.61 5.57 -6.38
N ILE A 374 -5.80 5.37 -6.96
CA ILE A 374 -6.48 6.36 -7.82
C ILE A 374 -6.81 7.61 -7.00
N HIS A 375 -7.44 7.46 -5.84
CA HIS A 375 -7.73 8.58 -4.93
C HIS A 375 -6.46 9.31 -4.49
N LYS A 376 -5.36 8.59 -4.26
CA LYS A 376 -4.05 9.18 -4.00
C LYS A 376 -3.52 10.00 -5.17
N ALA A 377 -3.69 9.53 -6.41
CA ALA A 377 -3.30 10.28 -7.60
C ALA A 377 -4.09 11.60 -7.73
N VAL A 378 -5.42 11.53 -7.56
CA VAL A 378 -6.30 12.71 -7.57
C VAL A 378 -5.90 13.69 -6.47
N TYR A 379 -5.71 13.20 -5.24
CA TYR A 379 -5.25 14.04 -4.13
C TYR A 379 -3.94 14.76 -4.48
N LEU A 380 -2.92 14.03 -4.94
CA LEU A 380 -1.61 14.63 -5.20
C LEU A 380 -1.67 15.73 -6.26
N LEU A 381 -2.54 15.56 -7.26
CA LEU A 381 -2.75 16.54 -8.33
C LEU A 381 -3.35 17.85 -7.81
N HIS A 382 -4.28 17.77 -6.84
CA HIS A 382 -5.05 18.90 -6.33
C HIS A 382 -4.52 19.48 -5.00
N ARG A 383 -3.57 18.80 -4.33
CA ARG A 383 -3.08 19.12 -2.98
C ARG A 383 -2.59 20.57 -2.81
N TRP A 384 -2.00 21.17 -3.84
CA TRP A 384 -1.43 22.52 -3.74
C TRP A 384 -2.52 23.58 -3.66
N SER A 385 -3.54 23.48 -4.51
CA SER A 385 -4.73 24.34 -4.44
C SER A 385 -5.40 24.19 -3.08
N PHE A 386 -5.49 22.94 -2.61
CA PHE A 386 -6.07 22.60 -1.32
C PHE A 386 -5.32 23.21 -0.15
N ILE A 387 -4.02 22.96 0.01
CA ILE A 387 -3.26 23.45 1.18
C ILE A 387 -3.10 24.97 1.15
N LYS A 388 -2.78 25.58 0.01
CA LYS A 388 -2.47 27.03 -0.04
C LYS A 388 -3.68 27.95 -0.06
N GLY A 389 -4.89 27.42 -0.25
CA GLY A 389 -6.12 28.22 -0.20
C GLY A 389 -6.17 29.27 -1.32
N SER A 390 -6.11 28.83 -2.57
CA SER A 390 -6.34 29.73 -3.70
C SER A 390 -7.80 30.22 -3.71
N THR A 391 -8.06 31.45 -4.14
CA THR A 391 -9.41 32.01 -4.26
C THR A 391 -9.95 31.76 -5.68
N GLY A 392 -11.18 31.26 -5.81
CA GLY A 392 -11.85 31.02 -7.10
C GLY A 392 -12.51 29.64 -7.22
N GLU A 393 -13.33 29.46 -8.25
CA GLU A 393 -14.14 28.25 -8.50
C GLU A 393 -13.30 26.99 -8.73
N GLU A 394 -12.17 27.10 -9.45
CA GLU A 394 -11.22 25.98 -9.69
C GLU A 394 -10.58 25.50 -8.36
N SER A 395 -10.44 26.39 -7.39
CA SER A 395 -9.94 26.06 -6.04
C SER A 395 -11.00 25.31 -5.24
N THR A 396 -12.26 25.76 -5.30
CA THR A 396 -13.38 25.05 -4.66
C THR A 396 -13.49 23.61 -5.17
N LYS A 397 -13.46 23.41 -6.50
CA LYS A 397 -13.48 22.06 -7.10
C LYS A 397 -12.29 21.21 -6.66
N SER A 398 -11.08 21.80 -6.65
CA SER A 398 -9.88 21.09 -6.17
C SER A 398 -10.00 20.67 -4.69
N ASN A 399 -10.62 21.51 -3.86
CA ASN A 399 -10.82 21.22 -2.45
C ASN A 399 -11.81 20.07 -2.26
N GLU A 400 -12.92 20.08 -2.99
CA GLU A 400 -13.90 18.99 -2.96
C GLU A 400 -13.28 17.66 -3.40
N LEU A 401 -12.47 17.65 -4.46
CA LEU A 401 -11.78 16.45 -4.92
C LEU A 401 -10.81 15.90 -3.86
N CYS A 402 -10.06 16.76 -3.16
CA CYS A 402 -9.19 16.32 -2.07
C CYS A 402 -9.99 15.76 -0.87
N ILE A 403 -11.11 16.39 -0.49
CA ILE A 403 -11.96 15.92 0.61
C ILE A 403 -12.61 14.58 0.23
N ASN A 404 -13.17 14.46 -0.97
CA ASN A 404 -13.79 13.22 -1.46
C ASN A 404 -12.76 12.07 -1.50
N ALA A 405 -11.53 12.35 -1.96
CA ALA A 405 -10.45 11.36 -1.94
C ALA A 405 -10.08 10.93 -0.51
N GLY A 406 -9.99 11.89 0.43
CA GLY A 406 -9.72 11.59 1.83
C GLY A 406 -10.81 10.74 2.48
N LEU A 407 -12.08 11.09 2.26
CA LEU A 407 -13.23 10.35 2.79
C LEU A 407 -13.30 8.93 2.22
N ALA A 408 -13.08 8.76 0.91
CA ALA A 408 -13.05 7.44 0.28
C ALA A 408 -11.93 6.55 0.85
N ILE A 409 -10.73 7.10 1.08
CA ILE A 409 -9.63 6.33 1.69
C ILE A 409 -9.96 5.93 3.15
N LEU A 410 -10.59 6.81 3.94
CA LEU A 410 -11.01 6.45 5.30
C LEU A 410 -12.18 5.44 5.31
N ASP A 411 -13.08 5.48 4.33
CA ASP A 411 -14.11 4.44 4.17
C ASP A 411 -13.48 3.08 3.87
N HIS A 412 -12.47 3.03 3.00
CA HIS A 412 -11.69 1.80 2.80
C HIS A 412 -11.01 1.32 4.07
N GLN A 413 -10.43 2.23 4.88
CA GLN A 413 -9.86 1.87 6.19
C GLN A 413 -10.90 1.17 7.08
N ARG A 414 -12.09 1.77 7.20
CA ARG A 414 -13.20 1.20 7.99
C ARG A 414 -13.62 -0.17 7.49
N ARG A 415 -13.93 -0.28 6.20
CA ARG A 415 -14.37 -1.52 5.54
C ARG A 415 -13.33 -2.62 5.66
N ILE A 416 -12.06 -2.30 5.42
CA ILE A 416 -10.97 -3.24 5.64
C ILE A 416 -10.95 -3.69 7.09
N ASN A 417 -11.02 -2.78 8.05
CA ASN A 417 -10.98 -3.14 9.47
C ASN A 417 -12.10 -4.11 9.86
N GLU A 418 -13.31 -3.89 9.34
CA GLU A 418 -14.47 -4.79 9.51
C GLU A 418 -14.22 -6.18 8.90
N GLU A 419 -13.76 -6.23 7.66
CA GLU A 419 -13.50 -7.50 6.94
C GLU A 419 -12.30 -8.28 7.50
N LEU A 420 -11.43 -7.62 8.27
CA LEU A 420 -10.32 -8.23 8.99
C LEU A 420 -10.71 -8.81 10.35
N GLN A 421 -11.92 -8.56 10.85
CA GLN A 421 -12.42 -9.16 12.09
C GLN A 421 -12.83 -10.63 11.89
N PRO A 422 -12.89 -11.44 12.97
CA PRO A 422 -13.38 -12.82 12.88
C PRO A 422 -14.76 -12.90 12.20
N GLY A 423 -14.84 -13.67 11.11
CA GLY A 423 -16.05 -13.82 10.29
C GLY A 423 -16.10 -12.95 9.03
N GLY A 424 -15.20 -11.97 8.90
CA GLY A 424 -15.04 -11.17 7.67
C GLY A 424 -14.37 -11.94 6.54
N LEU A 425 -14.60 -11.50 5.30
CA LEU A 425 -14.08 -12.10 4.07
C LEU A 425 -12.54 -12.06 4.01
N MET A 426 -11.94 -11.02 4.59
CA MET A 426 -10.48 -10.84 4.58
C MET A 426 -9.78 -11.43 5.80
N PHE A 427 -10.51 -12.00 6.76
CA PHE A 427 -9.92 -12.52 7.99
C PHE A 427 -8.78 -13.50 7.71
N ALA A 428 -8.95 -14.44 6.77
CA ALA A 428 -7.94 -15.44 6.44
C ALA A 428 -6.65 -14.86 5.82
N ILE A 429 -6.72 -13.64 5.25
CA ILE A 429 -5.60 -12.96 4.60
C ILE A 429 -5.13 -11.72 5.37
N ARG A 430 -5.56 -11.56 6.63
CA ARG A 430 -5.37 -10.31 7.39
C ARG A 430 -3.94 -9.80 7.50
N TRP A 431 -2.99 -10.72 7.57
CA TRP A 431 -1.55 -10.42 7.56
C TRP A 431 -1.07 -9.75 6.26
N ARG A 432 -1.79 -9.92 5.13
CA ARG A 432 -1.50 -9.23 3.85
C ARG A 432 -1.89 -7.76 3.89
N VAL A 433 -2.83 -7.42 4.76
CA VAL A 433 -3.50 -6.12 4.75
C VAL A 433 -2.92 -5.17 5.80
N ALA A 434 -2.45 -5.71 6.92
CA ALA A 434 -2.14 -4.97 8.15
C ALA A 434 -1.14 -3.80 8.04
N HIS A 435 -0.36 -3.69 6.95
CA HIS A 435 0.67 -2.65 6.80
C HIS A 435 0.70 -1.91 5.46
N VAL A 436 0.04 -2.43 4.42
CA VAL A 436 0.21 -1.93 3.04
C VAL A 436 -0.42 -0.55 2.83
N LEU A 437 -1.36 -0.14 3.69
CA LEU A 437 -2.20 1.04 3.49
C LEU A 437 -2.10 2.11 4.59
N ASN A 438 -1.36 1.84 5.66
CA ASN A 438 -1.31 2.75 6.82
C ASN A 438 -0.86 4.16 6.42
N HIS A 439 0.14 4.27 5.54
CA HIS A 439 0.62 5.57 5.12
C HIS A 439 -0.41 6.36 4.29
N GLU A 440 -1.11 5.70 3.37
CA GLU A 440 -2.18 6.30 2.55
C GLU A 440 -3.32 6.81 3.44
N VAL A 441 -3.73 5.99 4.40
CA VAL A 441 -4.76 6.33 5.39
C VAL A 441 -4.29 7.44 6.32
N LEU A 442 -3.01 7.45 6.72
CA LEU A 442 -2.42 8.48 7.56
C LEU A 442 -2.44 9.83 6.83
N GLN A 443 -2.03 9.86 5.56
CA GLN A 443 -2.13 11.04 4.72
C GLN A 443 -3.59 11.53 4.62
N ALA A 444 -4.53 10.64 4.30
CA ALA A 444 -5.97 10.95 4.24
C ALA A 444 -6.50 11.53 5.57
N THR A 445 -6.09 10.95 6.70
CA THR A 445 -6.41 11.43 8.05
C THR A 445 -5.94 12.87 8.24
N MET A 446 -4.67 13.17 7.91
CA MET A 446 -4.11 14.53 8.06
C MET A 446 -4.81 15.54 7.15
N ILE A 447 -5.15 15.15 5.92
CA ILE A 447 -5.88 15.99 4.97
C ILE A 447 -7.25 16.37 5.51
N LEU A 448 -7.97 15.42 6.09
CA LEU A 448 -9.31 15.65 6.63
C LEU A 448 -9.28 16.43 7.94
N CYS A 449 -8.29 16.20 8.80
CA CYS A 449 -8.02 17.06 9.96
C CYS A 449 -7.78 18.53 9.53
N PHE A 450 -6.98 18.75 8.49
CA PHE A 450 -6.73 20.08 7.94
C PHE A 450 -7.99 20.70 7.29
N ALA A 451 -8.80 19.89 6.59
CA ALA A 451 -10.08 20.34 6.04
C ALA A 451 -10.98 20.86 7.17
N LEU A 452 -11.12 20.08 8.24
CA LEU A 452 -11.96 20.40 9.40
C LEU A 452 -11.50 21.67 10.11
N SER A 453 -10.18 21.87 10.30
CA SER A 453 -9.66 23.09 10.92
C SER A 453 -9.99 24.36 10.12
N ARG A 454 -10.07 24.27 8.79
CA ARG A 454 -10.50 25.40 7.95
C ARG A 454 -11.99 25.71 8.05
N PHE A 455 -12.84 24.69 8.23
CA PHE A 455 -14.27 24.91 8.47
C PHE A 455 -14.51 25.65 9.80
N ASN A 456 -13.65 25.46 10.81
CA ASN A 456 -13.72 26.21 12.07
C ASN A 456 -13.39 27.70 11.92
N GLU A 457 -12.47 28.06 11.02
CA GLU A 457 -12.13 29.47 10.74
C GLU A 457 -13.21 30.18 9.89
N SER A 458 -13.98 29.41 9.11
CA SER A 458 -14.97 29.88 8.15
C SER A 458 -16.37 29.37 8.54
N ILE A 459 -16.89 29.78 9.71
CA ILE A 459 -18.30 29.53 10.05
C ILE A 459 -19.15 30.26 9.00
N THR A 460 -19.64 29.49 8.03
CA THR A 460 -20.44 29.96 6.90
C THR A 460 -21.85 29.44 7.05
N THR A 461 -22.83 30.29 6.76
CA THR A 461 -24.27 30.02 6.78
C THR A 461 -24.73 29.07 5.65
N ASN A 462 -23.83 28.28 5.05
CA ASN A 462 -24.12 27.39 3.93
C ASN A 462 -24.46 25.96 4.44
N PRO A 463 -25.70 25.46 4.25
CA PRO A 463 -26.08 24.11 4.65
C PRO A 463 -25.19 22.99 4.08
N TYR A 464 -24.71 23.12 2.83
CA TYR A 464 -23.84 22.12 2.22
C TYR A 464 -22.48 22.01 2.92
N ALA A 465 -21.92 23.14 3.38
CA ALA A 465 -20.69 23.16 4.15
C ALA A 465 -20.85 22.48 5.52
N VAL A 466 -22.04 22.57 6.12
CA VAL A 466 -22.37 21.90 7.39
C VAL A 466 -22.46 20.39 7.22
N TYR A 467 -23.15 19.89 6.19
CA TYR A 467 -23.21 18.44 5.92
C TYR A 467 -21.82 17.85 5.65
N ARG A 468 -21.05 18.48 4.76
CA ARG A 468 -19.67 18.03 4.46
C ARG A 468 -18.78 18.02 5.68
N ARG A 469 -18.93 19.00 6.59
CA ARG A 469 -18.22 19.01 7.86
C ARG A 469 -18.58 17.80 8.74
N ASN A 470 -19.87 17.44 8.81
CA ASN A 470 -20.31 16.28 9.59
C ASN A 470 -19.76 14.95 9.04
N ASP A 471 -19.72 14.79 7.71
CA ASP A 471 -19.11 13.60 7.07
C ASP A 471 -17.64 13.44 7.49
N ILE A 472 -16.89 14.54 7.49
CA ILE A 472 -15.49 14.57 7.92
C ILE A 472 -15.37 14.18 9.40
N LEU A 473 -16.22 14.74 10.26
CA LEU A 473 -16.22 14.43 11.69
C LEU A 473 -16.47 12.95 11.95
N ASP A 474 -17.46 12.36 11.29
CA ASP A 474 -17.83 10.96 11.51
C ASP A 474 -16.76 10.01 10.98
N ALA A 475 -16.21 10.28 9.79
CA ALA A 475 -15.08 9.52 9.26
C ALA A 475 -13.84 9.58 10.19
N LEU A 476 -13.50 10.76 10.73
CA LEU A 476 -12.38 10.92 11.66
C LEU A 476 -12.61 10.22 13.00
N LYS A 477 -13.84 10.20 13.54
CA LYS A 477 -14.16 9.46 14.77
C LYS A 477 -13.94 7.96 14.60
N VAL A 478 -14.42 7.39 13.49
CA VAL A 478 -14.21 5.96 13.16
C VAL A 478 -12.72 5.68 13.00
N SER A 479 -12.03 6.48 12.18
CA SER A 479 -10.59 6.33 11.95
C SER A 479 -9.76 6.42 13.24
N LYS A 480 -10.13 7.31 14.17
CA LYS A 480 -9.49 7.40 15.50
C LYS A 480 -9.61 6.11 16.30
N GLY A 481 -10.75 5.42 16.23
CA GLY A 481 -10.94 4.12 16.88
C GLY A 481 -9.93 3.10 16.34
N ILE A 482 -9.84 2.99 15.02
CA ILE A 482 -8.95 2.05 14.33
C ILE A 482 -7.47 2.37 14.62
N TRP A 483 -7.08 3.66 14.58
CA TRP A 483 -5.70 4.06 14.90
C TRP A 483 -5.31 3.73 16.34
N LYS A 484 -6.24 3.85 17.29
CA LYS A 484 -5.99 3.51 18.71
C LYS A 484 -5.71 2.02 18.91
N GLU A 485 -6.29 1.14 18.10
CA GLU A 485 -6.09 -0.31 18.21
C GLU A 485 -4.65 -0.73 17.91
N ILE A 486 -3.90 0.07 17.14
CA ILE A 486 -2.50 -0.22 16.75
C ILE A 486 -1.49 0.80 17.28
N ALA A 487 -1.92 1.75 18.12
CA ALA A 487 -1.09 2.84 18.64
C ALA A 487 0.00 2.38 19.63
N ASP A 488 -0.13 1.19 20.20
CA ASP A 488 0.87 0.57 21.08
C ASP A 488 2.14 0.16 20.33
N ARG A 489 1.98 -0.26 19.06
CA ARG A 489 3.05 -0.76 18.18
C ARG A 489 3.45 0.18 17.05
N SER A 490 2.76 1.31 16.87
CA SER A 490 3.02 2.28 15.79
C SER A 490 3.04 3.71 16.33
N VAL A 491 4.15 4.41 16.11
CA VAL A 491 4.30 5.84 16.43
C VAL A 491 3.44 6.68 15.48
N GLU A 492 3.33 6.28 14.21
CA GLU A 492 2.48 6.96 13.24
C GLU A 492 1.00 6.89 13.64
N ALA A 493 0.52 5.70 14.05
CA ALA A 493 -0.83 5.52 14.55
C ALA A 493 -1.11 6.30 15.84
N GLN A 494 -0.16 6.30 16.78
CA GLN A 494 -0.26 7.09 18.00
C GLN A 494 -0.42 8.59 17.65
N ARG A 495 0.41 9.10 16.74
CA ARG A 495 0.33 10.49 16.27
C ARG A 495 -0.99 10.78 15.57
N ALA A 496 -1.49 9.86 14.75
CA ALA A 496 -2.80 10.01 14.10
C ALA A 496 -3.93 10.13 15.13
N ALA A 497 -3.99 9.22 16.10
CA ALA A 497 -5.02 9.22 17.14
C ALA A 497 -4.96 10.48 18.02
N THR A 498 -3.77 10.96 18.37
CA THR A 498 -3.58 12.21 19.13
C THR A 498 -4.00 13.42 18.31
N THR A 499 -3.61 13.48 17.03
CA THR A 499 -4.00 14.56 16.11
C THR A 499 -5.51 14.68 16.01
N ILE A 500 -6.19 13.57 15.72
CA ILE A 500 -7.66 13.57 15.63
C ILE A 500 -8.28 14.02 16.96
N SER A 501 -7.70 13.62 18.10
CA SER A 501 -8.18 14.05 19.41
C SER A 501 -8.08 15.56 19.62
N SER A 502 -6.96 16.18 19.28
CA SER A 502 -6.79 17.65 19.38
C SER A 502 -7.77 18.39 18.47
N VAL A 503 -7.93 17.96 17.22
CA VAL A 503 -8.88 18.62 16.29
C VAL A 503 -10.33 18.49 16.78
N LEU A 504 -10.73 17.33 17.29
CA LEU A 504 -12.08 17.11 17.83
C LEU A 504 -12.34 17.83 19.16
N ASN A 505 -11.30 18.08 19.97
CA ASN A 505 -11.43 18.78 21.26
C ASN A 505 -11.52 20.30 21.09
N ASN A 506 -10.94 20.85 20.03
CA ASN A 506 -11.01 22.28 19.67
C ASN A 506 -12.37 22.68 19.05
N GLU A 507 -13.40 21.86 19.23
CA GLU A 507 -14.76 22.16 18.79
C GLU A 507 -15.42 23.18 19.73
N PRO A 508 -15.98 24.29 19.21
CA PRO A 508 -16.71 25.24 20.04
C PRO A 508 -17.95 24.57 20.66
N GLU A 509 -18.15 24.72 21.98
CA GLU A 509 -19.29 24.14 22.71
C GLU A 509 -20.68 24.55 22.16
N SER A 510 -20.74 25.55 21.28
CA SER A 510 -21.98 26.06 20.67
C SER A 510 -22.49 25.28 19.45
N SER A 511 -21.84 24.18 19.02
CA SER A 511 -22.27 23.37 17.87
C SER A 511 -23.18 22.18 18.22
N LYS A 512 -23.70 22.10 19.46
CA LYS A 512 -24.81 21.21 19.81
C LYS A 512 -26.13 21.78 19.25
N PHE A 513 -26.33 21.67 17.94
CA PHE A 513 -27.66 21.86 17.36
C PHE A 513 -28.60 20.75 17.86
N PRO A 514 -29.88 21.04 18.13
CA PRO A 514 -30.78 20.06 18.71
C PRO A 514 -31.07 18.94 17.70
N GLY A 515 -30.80 17.70 18.12
CA GLY A 515 -31.34 16.44 17.62
C GLY A 515 -31.72 16.37 16.14
N LEU A 516 -30.77 15.91 15.33
CA LEU A 516 -31.09 15.17 14.10
C LEU A 516 -30.73 13.70 14.33
N VAL A 517 -31.70 12.85 14.03
CA VAL A 517 -31.70 11.39 14.13
C VAL A 517 -30.40 10.82 13.55
N PRO A 518 -29.80 9.76 14.12
CA PRO A 518 -28.65 9.09 13.52
C PRO A 518 -29.00 8.75 12.07
N SER A 519 -28.24 9.25 11.10
CA SER A 519 -28.41 8.81 9.73
C SER A 519 -27.78 7.42 9.62
N ASP A 520 -28.60 6.39 9.85
CA ASP A 520 -28.28 4.98 9.52
C ASP A 520 -28.01 4.77 8.01
N GLY A 521 -28.07 5.83 7.18
CA GLY A 521 -27.91 5.76 5.72
C GLY A 521 -26.63 6.36 5.13
N LEU A 522 -25.63 6.74 5.94
CA LEU A 522 -24.44 7.49 5.46
C LEU A 522 -23.60 6.74 4.41
N PHE A 523 -23.69 5.41 4.37
CA PHE A 523 -23.01 4.55 3.40
C PHE A 523 -23.94 3.87 2.38
N GLU A 524 -25.26 4.04 2.48
CA GLU A 524 -26.22 3.57 1.47
C GLU A 524 -26.34 4.55 0.29
N GLN A 525 -25.94 5.82 0.47
CA GLN A 525 -26.08 6.89 -0.52
C GLN A 525 -24.79 7.27 -1.26
N ILE A 526 -23.74 6.44 -1.21
CA ILE A 526 -22.70 6.48 -2.25
C ILE A 526 -23.22 5.59 -3.38
N PRO A 527 -23.82 6.15 -4.45
CA PRO A 527 -24.45 5.31 -5.45
C PRO A 527 -23.40 4.39 -6.08
N ALA A 528 -23.74 3.11 -6.16
CA ALA A 528 -23.04 2.14 -7.01
C ALA A 528 -23.27 2.53 -8.48
N ILE A 529 -22.61 3.59 -8.95
CA ILE A 529 -22.68 4.02 -10.34
C ILE A 529 -21.70 3.18 -11.14
N SER A 530 -22.23 2.45 -12.12
CA SER A 530 -21.44 1.94 -13.23
C SER A 530 -20.76 3.11 -13.94
N GLY A 531 -19.51 3.39 -13.55
CA GLY A 531 -18.72 4.54 -13.99
C GLY A 531 -18.42 5.50 -12.83
N GLN A 532 -17.41 5.20 -12.01
CA GLN A 532 -16.88 6.17 -11.06
C GLN A 532 -16.13 7.27 -11.84
N ASP A 533 -16.73 8.44 -11.95
CA ASP A 533 -16.04 9.63 -12.45
C ASP A 533 -15.27 10.29 -11.30
N TYR A 534 -14.00 9.89 -11.16
CA TYR A 534 -13.07 10.39 -10.14
C TYR A 534 -12.73 11.89 -10.30
N MET A 535 -13.11 12.53 -11.41
CA MET A 535 -12.73 13.89 -11.78
C MET A 535 -13.91 14.87 -11.90
N SER A 536 -15.15 14.37 -11.84
CA SER A 536 -16.35 15.20 -11.69
C SER A 536 -16.44 15.84 -10.30
N GLY A 537 -16.78 17.13 -10.27
CA GLY A 537 -17.38 17.72 -9.06
C GLY A 537 -18.85 17.29 -9.03
N PHE A 538 -19.42 17.10 -7.84
CA PHE A 538 -20.84 16.76 -7.72
C PHE A 538 -21.69 17.89 -8.31
N GLU A 539 -22.27 17.68 -9.50
CA GLU A 539 -23.37 18.53 -9.99
C GLU A 539 -24.66 18.01 -9.36
N PHE A 540 -25.25 18.79 -8.44
CA PHE A 540 -26.64 18.58 -8.05
C PHE A 540 -27.53 18.89 -9.25
N GLY A 541 -27.97 17.85 -9.95
CA GLY A 541 -29.00 17.96 -10.98
C GLY A 541 -30.33 18.39 -10.39
N ASN A 542 -30.82 19.53 -10.85
CA ASN A 542 -32.22 19.95 -10.78
C ASN A 542 -33.18 18.83 -11.27
N ASP A 543 -34.37 18.85 -10.68
CA ASP A 543 -35.61 18.19 -11.10
C ASP A 543 -35.65 16.66 -11.12
N MET A 544 -36.21 16.09 -10.06
CA MET A 544 -37.04 14.89 -10.17
C MET A 544 -38.46 15.24 -9.73
N ALA A 545 -39.27 15.74 -10.67
CA ALA A 545 -40.71 15.67 -10.53
C ALA A 545 -41.10 14.18 -10.56
N LEU A 546 -41.58 13.67 -9.43
CA LEU A 546 -42.06 12.30 -9.30
C LEU A 546 -43.28 12.10 -10.21
N ASP A 547 -43.19 11.12 -11.12
CA ASP A 547 -44.31 10.58 -11.88
C ASP A 547 -45.27 9.86 -10.92
N PRO A 548 -46.53 10.31 -10.77
CA PRO A 548 -47.48 9.74 -9.81
C PRO A 548 -48.10 8.41 -10.25
N SER A 549 -47.59 7.75 -11.29
CA SER A 549 -48.15 6.50 -11.81
C SER A 549 -47.71 5.20 -11.09
N PHE A 550 -46.86 5.27 -10.07
CA PHE A 550 -46.33 4.08 -9.37
C PHE A 550 -47.02 3.67 -8.06
N LEU A 551 -48.10 4.34 -7.66
CA LEU A 551 -48.90 3.96 -6.49
C LEU A 551 -50.31 3.54 -6.87
N GLN A 552 -50.43 2.36 -7.46
CA GLN A 552 -51.63 1.53 -7.36
C GLN A 552 -51.30 0.11 -7.84
N ILE A 553 -51.87 -0.88 -7.15
CA ILE A 553 -51.97 -2.31 -7.49
C ILE A 553 -51.00 -3.25 -6.70
N TYR A 554 -51.34 -3.55 -5.43
CA TYR A 554 -51.90 -4.84 -4.99
C TYR A 554 -51.91 -4.92 -3.45
N ASP A 555 -53.10 -4.78 -2.87
CA ASP A 555 -53.48 -5.39 -1.58
C ASP A 555 -54.04 -6.80 -1.86
N ASP A 556 -53.99 -7.66 -0.84
CA ASP A 556 -54.49 -9.04 -0.72
C ASP A 556 -53.62 -10.17 -1.34
N VAL A 557 -52.91 -10.92 -0.48
CA VAL A 557 -53.25 -12.30 -0.07
C VAL A 557 -52.34 -12.75 1.10
N THR A 558 -52.98 -13.40 2.07
CA THR A 558 -52.54 -13.81 3.41
C THR A 558 -51.40 -14.82 3.50
N PHE A 559 -50.60 -14.61 4.55
CA PHE A 559 -49.50 -15.40 5.09
C PHE A 559 -50.01 -16.62 5.89
N ALA A 560 -50.01 -17.83 5.31
CA ALA A 560 -50.12 -19.10 6.04
C ALA A 560 -49.89 -20.30 5.11
N GLY A 561 -48.82 -21.06 5.33
CA GLY A 561 -48.65 -22.40 4.75
C GLY A 561 -47.42 -22.57 3.85
N MET A 562 -46.22 -22.58 4.43
CA MET A 562 -45.06 -23.23 3.81
C MET A 562 -43.93 -23.49 4.83
N LEU A 563 -44.25 -24.08 5.98
CA LEU A 563 -43.27 -24.46 7.02
C LEU A 563 -43.42 -25.90 7.54
N ASP A 564 -44.10 -26.79 6.80
CA ASP A 564 -44.41 -28.16 7.25
C ASP A 564 -43.90 -29.29 6.32
N GLU A 565 -42.95 -29.02 5.41
CA GLU A 565 -42.46 -30.05 4.46
C GLU A 565 -40.95 -30.35 4.52
N PHE A 566 -40.26 -30.04 5.63
CA PHE A 566 -38.83 -30.34 5.75
C PHE A 566 -38.41 -31.27 6.91
N VAL A 567 -39.35 -31.98 7.53
CA VAL A 567 -39.05 -33.03 8.52
C VAL A 567 -39.95 -34.25 8.31
N THR A 568 -39.73 -35.00 7.24
CA THR A 568 -39.96 -36.46 7.15
C THR A 568 -39.57 -36.95 5.75
N GLU A 569 -38.34 -37.42 5.57
CA GLU A 569 -37.97 -38.51 4.63
C GLU A 569 -36.47 -38.82 4.71
N GLN A 570 -36.05 -39.39 5.84
CA GLN A 570 -35.01 -40.42 5.88
C GLN A 570 -35.49 -41.52 6.82
N SER A 571 -36.25 -42.44 6.24
CA SER A 571 -36.43 -43.81 6.71
C SER A 571 -36.15 -44.75 5.55
#